data_AF-A0A533X4Z9-F1
#
_entry.id   AF-A0A533X4Z9-F1
#
_cell.length_a   1.000
_cell.length_b   1.000
_cell.length_c   1.000
_cell.angle_alpha   90.00
_cell.angle_beta   90.00
_cell.angle_gamma   90.00
#
_symmetry.space_group_name_H-M   'P 1'
#
loop_
_entity.id
_entity.type
_entity.pdbx_description
1 polymer ?
#
loop_
_entity_poly.entity_id
_entity_poly.type
_entity_poly.pdbx_seq_one_letter_code
_entity_poly.pdbx_strand_id
1 'polypeptide(L)'
;LTIATKALAMFRKLNVPILGIVENMSYFLCPHCGEKSYIFSTGGGRRVASMLNVDFLGEIPLETRIREQSDLGAPVVAAFPNSPEANIFKDFAFRVAGMISIVAYAKVAK
;
A
#
# COMPACT_ATOMS: atom_id res chain seq x y z
N LEU A 1 -8.31 13.05 1.44
CA LEU A 1 -9.08 11.84 1.83
C LEU A 1 -10.38 11.67 1.03
N THR A 2 -11.05 12.75 0.60
CA THR A 2 -12.32 12.68 -0.16
C THR A 2 -12.27 11.79 -1.40
N ILE A 3 -11.14 11.74 -2.12
CA ILE A 3 -10.96 10.88 -3.29
C ILE A 3 -11.00 9.40 -2.90
N ALA A 4 -10.28 9.00 -1.84
CA ALA A 4 -10.26 7.61 -1.37
C ALA A 4 -11.66 7.14 -0.93
N THR A 5 -12.40 8.00 -0.20
CA THR A 5 -13.78 7.70 0.20
C THR A 5 -14.71 7.53 -1.00
N LYS A 6 -14.60 8.40 -2.01
CA LYS A 6 -15.39 8.32 -3.26
C LYS A 6 -15.06 7.06 -4.06
N ALA A 7 -13.78 6.73 -4.20
CA ALA A 7 -13.32 5.51 -4.87
C ALA A 7 -13.88 4.26 -4.18
N LEU A 8 -13.84 4.21 -2.85
CA LEU A 8 -14.39 3.08 -2.11
C LEU A 8 -15.90 2.92 -2.33
N ALA A 9 -16.64 4.03 -2.28
CA ALA A 9 -18.08 4.02 -2.54
C ALA A 9 -18.39 3.51 -3.97
N MET A 10 -17.58 3.89 -4.95
CA MET A 10 -17.68 3.37 -6.32
C MET A 10 -17.41 1.85 -6.39
N PHE A 11 -16.32 1.37 -5.78
CA PHE A 11 -15.99 -0.06 -5.78
C PHE A 11 -17.07 -0.91 -5.11
N ARG A 12 -17.66 -0.43 -4.01
CA ARG A 12 -18.81 -1.09 -3.37
C ARG A 12 -20.02 -1.18 -4.30
N LYS A 13 -20.35 -0.09 -5.01
CA LYS A 13 -21.47 -0.09 -5.98
C LYS A 13 -21.25 -1.07 -7.13
N LEU A 14 -19.99 -1.28 -7.53
CA LEU A 14 -19.60 -2.21 -8.60
C LEU A 14 -19.37 -3.63 -8.08
N ASN A 15 -19.65 -3.92 -6.80
CA ASN A 15 -19.38 -5.21 -6.16
C ASN A 15 -17.92 -5.68 -6.30
N VAL A 16 -16.98 -4.74 -6.35
CA VAL A 16 -15.54 -5.03 -6.37
C VAL A 16 -15.06 -5.23 -4.93
N PRO A 17 -14.49 -6.40 -4.58
CA PRO A 17 -13.92 -6.63 -3.25
C PRO A 17 -12.78 -5.65 -2.98
N ILE A 18 -12.87 -4.91 -1.88
CA ILE A 18 -11.78 -4.05 -1.43
C ILE A 18 -10.94 -4.86 -0.43
N LEU A 19 -9.67 -5.06 -0.77
CA LEU A 19 -8.73 -5.79 0.10
C LEU A 19 -8.14 -4.89 1.19
N GLY A 20 -7.98 -3.59 0.93
CA GLY A 20 -7.47 -2.66 1.92
C GLY A 20 -6.93 -1.38 1.30
N ILE A 21 -6.27 -0.58 2.14
CA ILE A 21 -5.67 0.70 1.79
C ILE A 21 -4.16 0.66 2.04
N VAL A 22 -3.39 1.15 1.06
CA VAL A 22 -1.96 1.45 1.18
C VAL A 22 -1.80 2.97 1.16
N GLU A 23 -1.02 3.51 2.09
CA GLU A 23 -0.67 4.93 2.12
C GLU A 23 0.70 5.12 1.46
N ASN A 24 0.69 5.58 0.20
CA ASN A 24 1.90 5.86 -0.57
C ASN A 24 2.52 7.20 -0.17
N MET A 25 3.86 7.31 -0.27
CA MET A 25 4.62 8.52 0.07
C MET A 25 4.35 9.05 1.48
N SER A 26 4.25 8.14 2.45
CA SER A 26 3.78 8.45 3.81
C SER A 26 4.83 9.12 4.70
N TYR A 27 6.11 8.78 4.53
CA TYR A 27 7.25 9.33 5.26
C TYR A 27 8.51 9.29 4.40
N PHE A 28 9.50 10.10 4.76
CA PHE A 28 10.85 10.06 4.21
C PHE A 28 11.79 9.47 5.25
N LEU A 29 12.65 8.54 4.86
CA LEU A 29 13.67 7.98 5.75
C LEU A 29 14.95 8.79 5.59
N CYS A 30 15.36 9.50 6.65
CA CYS A 30 16.57 10.31 6.59
C CYS A 30 17.80 9.41 6.36
N PRO A 31 18.59 9.61 5.29
CA PRO A 31 19.75 8.77 5.00
C PRO A 31 20.90 8.95 6.01
N HIS A 32 20.89 10.04 6.79
CA HIS A 32 21.94 10.36 7.76
C HIS A 32 21.69 9.77 9.15
N CYS A 33 20.44 9.78 9.62
CA CYS A 33 20.10 9.32 10.98
C CYS A 33 19.12 8.14 11.02
N GLY A 34 18.51 7.75 9.90
CA GLY A 34 17.53 6.68 9.83
C GLY A 34 16.16 7.02 10.43
N GLU A 35 15.94 8.27 10.85
CA GLU A 35 14.66 8.72 11.40
C GLU A 35 13.61 8.91 10.31
N LYS A 36 12.35 8.61 10.65
CA LYS A 36 11.21 8.86 9.76
C LYS A 36 10.77 10.32 9.88
N SER A 37 10.97 11.08 8.82
CA SER A 37 10.47 12.45 8.69
C SER A 37 9.16 12.45 7.92
N TYR A 38 8.12 13.00 8.53
CA TYR A 38 6.81 13.11 7.89
C TYR A 38 6.69 14.46 7.19
N ILE A 39 7.00 14.48 5.89
CA ILE A 39 6.99 15.70 5.06
C ILE A 39 5.57 16.24 4.86
N PHE A 40 4.57 15.36 4.87
CA PHE A 40 3.16 15.69 4.70
C PHE A 40 2.33 15.30 5.92
N SER A 41 1.01 15.55 5.87
CA SER A 41 0.08 15.08 6.89
C SER A 41 0.05 13.55 6.96
N THR A 42 -0.02 12.98 8.16
CA THR A 42 0.12 11.53 8.39
C THR A 42 -1.17 10.85 8.84
N GLY A 43 -1.18 9.52 8.70
CA GLY A 43 -2.25 8.64 9.18
C GLY A 43 -3.58 8.82 8.45
N GLY A 44 -3.57 9.46 7.29
CA GLY A 44 -4.77 9.71 6.51
C GLY A 44 -5.36 8.40 5.98
N GLY A 45 -4.49 7.50 5.50
CA GLY A 45 -4.86 6.18 5.02
C GLY A 45 -5.43 5.31 6.15
N ARG A 46 -4.76 5.27 7.31
CA ARG A 46 -5.23 4.50 8.47
C ARG A 46 -6.59 5.00 8.99
N ARG A 47 -6.81 6.32 9.07
CA ARG A 47 -8.10 6.90 9.47
C ARG A 47 -9.21 6.51 8.49
N VAL A 48 -8.95 6.59 7.19
CA VAL A 48 -9.95 6.22 6.17
C VAL A 48 -10.24 4.72 6.18
N ALA A 49 -9.21 3.88 6.36
CA ALA A 49 -9.37 2.44 6.45
C ALA A 49 -10.30 2.06 7.62
N SER A 50 -10.08 2.65 8.79
CA SER A 50 -10.94 2.48 9.97
C SER A 50 -12.36 3.01 9.75
N MET A 51 -12.50 4.24 9.25
CA MET A 51 -13.83 4.85 8.97
C MET A 51 -14.67 4.01 8.01
N LEU A 52 -14.02 3.34 7.07
CA LEU A 52 -14.70 2.58 6.03
C LEU A 52 -14.71 1.08 6.30
N ASN A 53 -14.21 0.63 7.45
CA ASN A 53 -14.14 -0.78 7.83
C ASN A 53 -13.46 -1.66 6.77
N VAL A 54 -12.26 -1.25 6.34
CA VAL A 54 -11.37 -2.00 5.45
C VAL A 54 -9.97 -2.06 6.04
N ASP A 55 -9.18 -3.04 5.63
CA ASP A 55 -7.83 -3.23 6.18
C ASP A 55 -6.87 -2.11 5.79
N PHE A 56 -5.96 -1.78 6.70
CA PHE A 56 -4.82 -0.93 6.41
C PHE A 56 -3.60 -1.81 6.15
N LEU A 57 -3.18 -1.88 4.89
CA LEU A 57 -2.12 -2.79 4.45
C LEU A 57 -0.72 -2.28 4.81
N GLY A 58 -0.56 -0.96 4.88
CA GLY A 58 0.66 -0.32 5.35
C GLY A 58 1.00 0.96 4.59
N GLU A 59 2.28 1.31 4.68
CA GLU A 59 2.84 2.59 4.27
C GLU A 59 4.05 2.38 3.36
N ILE A 60 4.16 3.17 2.28
CA ILE A 60 5.34 3.21 1.40
C ILE A 60 6.08 4.52 1.62
N PRO A 61 7.40 4.50 1.89
CA PRO A 61 8.18 5.71 2.02
C PRO A 61 8.27 6.48 0.71
N LEU A 62 8.47 7.79 0.81
CA LEU A 62 8.96 8.61 -0.28
C LEU A 62 10.45 8.30 -0.48
N GLU A 63 10.77 7.44 -1.45
CA GLU A 63 12.14 7.01 -1.73
C GLU A 63 12.46 7.19 -3.22
N THR A 64 13.53 7.92 -3.50
CA THR A 64 13.97 8.26 -4.86
C THR A 64 14.25 7.02 -5.69
N ARG A 65 14.84 6.00 -5.08
CA ARG A 65 15.13 4.72 -5.75
C ARG A 65 13.86 4.06 -6.29
N ILE A 66 12.72 4.16 -5.58
CA ILE A 66 11.44 3.60 -6.05
C ILE A 66 11.02 4.25 -7.36
N ARG A 67 11.09 5.59 -7.43
CA ARG A 67 10.76 6.36 -8.64
C ARG A 67 11.71 6.04 -9.79
N GLU A 68 13.01 6.18 -9.57
CA GLU A 68 14.02 6.02 -10.62
C GLU A 68 14.00 4.63 -11.26
N GLN A 69 13.90 3.59 -10.43
CA GLN A 69 13.86 2.22 -10.91
C GLN A 69 12.54 1.89 -11.63
N SER A 70 11.43 2.50 -11.21
CA SER A 70 10.16 2.40 -11.93
C SER A 70 10.23 3.08 -13.30
N ASP A 71 10.83 4.26 -13.39
CA ASP A 71 11.02 5.00 -14.64
C ASP A 71 11.93 4.24 -15.62
N LEU A 72 12.91 3.49 -15.12
CA LEU A 72 13.80 2.63 -15.90
C LEU A 72 13.17 1.29 -16.30
N GLY A 73 11.95 0.98 -15.85
CA GLY A 73 11.28 -0.30 -16.12
C GLY A 73 11.86 -1.49 -15.34
N ALA A 74 12.68 -1.25 -14.32
CA ALA A 74 13.30 -2.28 -13.49
C ALA A 74 12.94 -2.02 -12.02
N PRO A 75 11.72 -2.36 -11.55
CA PRO A 75 11.24 -1.95 -10.23
C PRO A 75 12.14 -2.43 -9.09
N VAL A 76 12.10 -1.75 -7.94
CA VAL A 76 13.01 -2.01 -6.81
C VAL A 76 13.02 -3.46 -6.33
N VAL A 77 11.91 -4.17 -6.43
CA VAL A 77 11.82 -5.61 -6.09
C VAL A 77 12.68 -6.51 -7.00
N ALA A 78 12.95 -6.07 -8.23
CA ALA A 78 13.79 -6.78 -9.20
C ALA A 78 15.23 -6.25 -9.21
N ALA A 79 15.41 -4.92 -9.24
CA ALA A 79 16.73 -4.29 -9.29
C ALA A 79 17.49 -4.38 -7.96
N PHE A 80 16.77 -4.28 -6.83
CA PHE A 80 17.34 -4.25 -5.48
C PHE A 80 16.55 -5.18 -4.54
N PRO A 81 16.53 -6.50 -4.78
CA PRO A 81 15.60 -7.43 -4.12
C PRO A 81 15.75 -7.51 -2.59
N ASN A 82 16.90 -7.10 -2.04
CA ASN A 82 17.19 -7.14 -0.61
C ASN A 82 17.08 -5.77 0.07
N SER A 83 16.63 -4.72 -0.65
CA SER A 83 16.51 -3.39 -0.08
C SER A 83 15.29 -3.27 0.85
N PRO A 84 15.28 -2.31 1.79
CA PRO A 84 14.12 -2.04 2.64
C PRO A 84 12.84 -1.79 1.83
N GLU A 85 12.93 -1.06 0.73
CA GLU A 85 11.79 -0.75 -0.14
C GLU A 85 11.25 -2.01 -0.81
N ALA A 86 12.13 -2.88 -1.31
CA ALA A 86 11.73 -4.15 -1.90
C ALA A 86 11.01 -5.05 -0.90
N ASN A 87 11.47 -5.07 0.36
CA ASN A 87 10.83 -5.84 1.42
C ASN A 87 9.42 -5.30 1.74
N ILE A 88 9.20 -3.98 1.75
CA ILE A 88 7.86 -3.39 1.94
C ILE A 88 6.89 -3.88 0.85
N PHE A 89 7.31 -3.86 -0.42
CA PHE A 89 6.46 -4.35 -1.51
C PHE A 89 6.22 -5.87 -1.43
N LYS A 90 7.22 -6.65 -1.04
CA LYS A 90 7.07 -8.11 -0.81
C LYS A 90 6.06 -8.38 0.31
N ASP A 91 6.15 -7.66 1.42
CA ASP A 91 5.21 -7.79 2.54
C ASP A 91 3.77 -7.50 2.10
N PHE A 92 3.57 -6.47 1.27
CA PHE A 92 2.26 -6.19 0.69
C PHE A 92 1.80 -7.29 -0.25
N ALA A 93 2.68 -7.78 -1.11
CA ALA A 93 2.36 -8.86 -2.03
C ALA A 93 1.90 -10.12 -1.27
N PHE A 94 2.61 -10.50 -0.20
CA PHE A 94 2.22 -11.64 0.63
C PHE A 94 0.87 -11.43 1.33
N ARG A 95 0.63 -10.25 1.90
CA ARG A 95 -0.67 -9.92 2.52
C ARG A 95 -1.82 -9.96 1.51
N VAL A 96 -1.63 -9.31 0.36
CA VAL A 96 -2.62 -9.28 -0.72
C VAL A 96 -2.90 -10.68 -1.26
N ALA A 97 -1.86 -11.50 -1.47
CA ALA A 97 -2.02 -12.88 -1.91
C ALA A 97 -2.89 -13.69 -0.93
N GLY A 98 -2.60 -13.60 0.37
CA GLY A 98 -3.40 -14.27 1.41
C GLY A 98 -4.86 -13.80 1.43
N MET A 99 -5.10 -12.49 1.33
CA MET A 99 -6.45 -11.92 1.26
C MET A 99 -7.21 -12.38 0.01
N ILE A 100 -6.54 -12.43 -1.14
CA ILE A 100 -7.12 -12.95 -2.39
C ILE A 100 -7.51 -14.41 -2.23
N SER A 101 -6.68 -15.25 -1.61
CA SER A 101 -7.02 -16.66 -1.35
C SER A 101 -8.29 -16.79 -0.50
N ILE A 102 -8.43 -15.97 0.56
CA ILE A 102 -9.61 -15.96 1.42
C ILE A 102 -10.86 -15.52 0.62
N VAL A 103 -10.74 -14.43 -0.14
CA VAL A 103 -11.85 -13.90 -0.95
C VAL A 103 -12.26 -14.89 -2.05
N ALA A 104 -11.30 -15.54 -2.70
CA ALA A 104 -11.56 -16.54 -3.73
C ALA A 104 -12.29 -17.76 -3.14
N TYR A 105 -11.83 -18.26 -1.99
CA TYR A 105 -12.49 -19.35 -1.28
C TYR A 105 -13.94 -19.00 -0.90
N ALA A 106 -14.16 -17.81 -0.31
CA ALA A 106 -15.48 -17.35 0.08
C ALA A 106 -16.47 -17.16 -1.09
N LYS A 107 -15.96 -16.99 -2.33
CA LYS A 107 -16.78 -16.95 -3.54
C LYS A 107 -17.18 -18.33 -4.05
N VAL A 108 -16.33 -19.33 -3.86
CA VAL A 108 -16.59 -20.72 -4.29
C VAL A 108 -17.41 -21.50 -3.26
N ALA A 109 -17.25 -21.19 -1.97
CA ALA A 109 -17.99 -21.81 -0.88
C ALA A 109 -19.43 -21.29 -0.71
N LYS A 110 -19.84 -20.31 -1.52
CA LYS A 110 -21.22 -19.84 -1.66
C LYS A 110 -21.85 -20.47 -2.90
#